data_AF-A0A949ETX0-F1
#
_entry.id   AF-A0A949ETX0-F1
#
_cell.length_a   1.000
_cell.length_b   1.000
_cell.length_c   1.000
_cell.angle_alpha   90.00
_cell.angle_beta   90.00
_cell.angle_gamma   90.00
#
_symmetry.space_group_name_H-M   'P 1'
#
loop_
_entity.id
_entity.type
_entity.pdbx_description
1 polymer ?
#
loop_
_entity_poly.entity_id
_entity_poly.type
_entity_poly.pdbx_seq_one_letter_code
_entity_poly.pdbx_strand_id
1 'polypeptide(L)'
;MGRLGTLLALARSAIVAAAIRGAGPGGRAARSRPLDFAPFATALDAMDGGRRAELADLLGSASLAELGVLLAAGRLTSVELTLHYLGRIRRFDDELGAIIELNPQALAEAEAADQRRAAGRQLGALDGIPVALKDNIETAPPLHTTAGAAALANNVTEADAAIVSALRAAGLVVLGKTNLSELAGASCKVPGVSALGGATRNPYGATFSPGGSSSGSAVAVAAGLCAASVGTETSGSLIAPAAFNGVVALKPSFGLVGDAGIIPLVRFQDCVGPMATSVPGVALLLAAMTGTTVAELPTLALDGV
;
A
#
# COMPACT_ATOMS: atom_id res chain seq x y z
N MET A 1 -24.59 -2.93 8.61
CA MET A 1 -23.91 -2.31 7.45
C MET A 1 -24.91 -2.25 6.32
N GLY A 2 -25.36 -1.04 5.94
CA GLY A 2 -26.49 -0.84 5.03
C GLY A 2 -26.13 -0.95 3.56
N ARG A 3 -27.15 -1.05 2.69
CA ARG A 3 -27.09 -1.21 1.22
C ARG A 3 -26.09 -0.29 0.49
N LEU A 4 -25.72 0.85 1.09
CA LEU A 4 -24.75 1.80 0.55
C LEU A 4 -23.30 1.28 0.57
N GLY A 5 -22.90 0.50 1.59
CA GLY A 5 -21.54 -0.06 1.68
C GLY A 5 -21.27 -1.11 0.61
N THR A 6 -22.24 -1.99 0.35
CA THR A 6 -22.19 -2.99 -0.72
C THR A 6 -22.08 -2.35 -2.11
N LEU A 7 -22.72 -1.20 -2.34
CA LEU A 7 -22.63 -0.43 -3.59
C LEU A 7 -21.23 0.14 -3.84
N LEU A 8 -20.53 0.66 -2.82
CA LEU A 8 -19.15 1.17 -2.94
C LEU A 8 -18.11 0.05 -3.14
N ALA A 9 -18.29 -1.09 -2.47
CA ALA A 9 -17.46 -2.29 -2.64
C ALA A 9 -17.54 -2.87 -4.06
N LEU A 10 -18.77 -3.00 -4.56
CA LEU A 10 -19.03 -3.38 -5.95
C LEU A 10 -18.49 -2.34 -6.92
N ALA A 11 -18.58 -1.05 -6.60
CA ALA A 11 -18.04 0.01 -7.45
C ALA A 11 -16.53 -0.09 -7.63
N ARG A 12 -15.72 -0.25 -6.58
CA ARG A 12 -14.25 -0.36 -6.72
C ARG A 12 -13.81 -1.57 -7.53
N SER A 13 -14.43 -2.73 -7.29
CA SER A 13 -14.12 -3.96 -8.05
C SER A 13 -14.67 -3.93 -9.48
N ALA A 14 -15.86 -3.35 -9.69
CA ALA A 14 -16.46 -3.21 -11.02
C ALA A 14 -15.78 -2.14 -11.87
N ILE A 15 -15.32 -1.04 -11.27
CA ILE A 15 -14.55 0.03 -11.93
C ILE A 15 -13.22 -0.54 -12.41
N VAL A 16 -12.47 -1.24 -11.55
CA VAL A 16 -11.23 -1.90 -11.95
C VAL A 16 -11.50 -2.89 -13.09
N ALA A 17 -12.50 -3.78 -12.95
CA ALA A 17 -12.83 -4.75 -13.99
C ALA A 17 -13.34 -4.12 -15.31
N ALA A 18 -14.01 -2.97 -15.27
CA ALA A 18 -14.49 -2.25 -16.45
C ALA A 18 -13.36 -1.47 -17.14
N ALA A 19 -12.47 -0.83 -16.37
CA ALA A 19 -11.30 -0.13 -16.86
C ALA A 19 -10.32 -1.09 -17.57
N ILE A 20 -10.15 -2.28 -17.01
CA ILE A 20 -9.44 -3.43 -17.58
C ILE A 20 -9.99 -3.79 -18.97
N ARG A 21 -11.31 -3.99 -19.09
CA ARG A 21 -11.96 -4.36 -20.36
C ARG A 21 -11.92 -3.30 -21.45
N GLY A 22 -11.75 -2.02 -21.09
CA GLY A 22 -11.69 -0.89 -22.03
C GLY A 22 -10.29 -0.60 -22.60
N ALA A 23 -9.24 -1.26 -22.11
CA ALA A 23 -7.89 -1.03 -22.59
C ALA A 23 -7.65 -1.81 -23.89
N GLY A 24 -7.47 -1.10 -25.02
CA GLY A 24 -7.06 -1.72 -26.29
C GLY A 24 -5.68 -2.41 -26.20
N PRO A 25 -5.26 -3.15 -27.24
CA PRO A 25 -4.11 -4.07 -27.22
C PRO A 25 -2.72 -3.39 -27.19
N GLY A 26 -2.64 -2.13 -26.77
CA GLY A 26 -1.37 -1.44 -26.53
C GLY A 26 -0.64 -2.08 -25.35
N GLY A 27 0.35 -2.91 -25.65
CA GLY A 27 1.13 -3.65 -24.67
C GLY A 27 1.70 -2.74 -23.58
N ARG A 28 1.34 -3.02 -22.32
CA ARG A 28 1.99 -2.41 -21.15
C ARG A 28 3.48 -2.77 -21.20
N ALA A 29 4.36 -1.81 -20.91
CA ALA A 29 5.74 -2.15 -20.58
C ALA A 29 5.68 -3.10 -19.38
N ALA A 30 6.07 -4.35 -19.58
CA ALA A 30 5.91 -5.40 -18.59
C ALA A 30 6.89 -5.21 -17.44
N ARG A 31 6.48 -5.67 -16.26
CA ARG A 31 7.36 -5.88 -15.11
C ARG A 31 8.51 -6.83 -15.50
N SER A 32 9.73 -6.46 -15.12
CA SER A 32 10.95 -7.25 -15.41
C SER A 32 10.96 -8.59 -14.67
N ARG A 33 10.44 -8.62 -13.44
CA ARG A 33 10.29 -9.81 -12.59
C ARG A 33 8.80 -10.06 -12.34
N PRO A 34 8.23 -11.24 -12.61
CA PRO A 34 6.87 -11.59 -12.19
C PRO A 34 6.68 -11.48 -10.67
N LEU A 35 5.46 -11.26 -10.20
CA LEU A 35 5.16 -11.37 -8.76
C LEU A 35 5.23 -12.84 -8.36
N ASP A 36 5.97 -13.13 -7.28
CA ASP A 36 6.05 -14.49 -6.75
C ASP A 36 4.90 -14.76 -5.76
N PHE A 37 3.97 -15.62 -6.17
CA PHE A 37 2.87 -16.08 -5.34
C PHE A 37 3.13 -17.45 -4.71
N ALA A 38 4.26 -18.12 -5.02
CA ALA A 38 4.54 -19.45 -4.51
C ALA A 38 4.48 -19.54 -2.97
N PRO A 39 4.96 -18.55 -2.19
CA PRO A 39 4.85 -18.59 -0.72
C PRO A 39 3.41 -18.59 -0.20
N PHE A 40 2.43 -18.19 -1.01
CA PHE A 40 1.04 -18.02 -0.60
C PHE A 40 0.08 -18.99 -1.29
N ALA A 41 0.54 -19.77 -2.27
CA ALA A 41 -0.31 -20.56 -3.16
C ALA A 41 -1.22 -21.51 -2.38
N THR A 42 -0.65 -22.32 -1.49
CA THR A 42 -1.40 -23.26 -0.65
C THR A 42 -2.48 -22.56 0.17
N ALA A 43 -2.15 -21.42 0.81
CA ALA A 43 -3.10 -20.70 1.65
C ALA A 43 -4.19 -19.98 0.83
N LEU A 44 -3.85 -19.45 -0.34
CA LEU A 44 -4.81 -18.86 -1.29
C LEU A 44 -5.81 -19.89 -1.81
N ASP A 45 -5.35 -21.12 -2.06
CA ASP A 45 -6.16 -22.21 -2.59
C ASP A 45 -6.97 -22.91 -1.50
N ALA A 46 -6.48 -22.95 -0.26
CA ALA A 46 -7.20 -23.50 0.89
C ALA A 46 -8.38 -22.64 1.35
N MET A 47 -8.43 -21.34 0.98
CA MET A 47 -9.54 -20.47 1.37
C MET A 47 -10.83 -20.84 0.64
N ASP A 48 -11.83 -21.28 1.40
CA ASP A 48 -13.15 -21.64 0.90
C ASP A 48 -13.78 -20.51 0.06
N GLY A 49 -14.47 -20.89 -1.01
CA GLY A 49 -15.09 -19.94 -1.94
C GLY A 49 -16.18 -19.10 -1.30
N GLY A 50 -16.96 -19.67 -0.37
CA GLY A 50 -17.97 -18.96 0.41
C GLY A 50 -17.34 -17.93 1.33
N ARG A 51 -16.30 -18.32 2.09
CA ARG A 51 -15.56 -17.39 2.96
C ARG A 51 -14.89 -16.27 2.15
N ARG A 52 -14.32 -16.57 0.99
CA ARG A 52 -13.73 -15.57 0.08
C ARG A 52 -14.76 -14.53 -0.38
N ALA A 53 -15.98 -14.97 -0.71
CA ALA A 53 -17.07 -14.07 -1.09
C ALA A 53 -17.53 -13.20 0.08
N GLU A 54 -17.70 -13.79 1.28
CA GLU A 54 -18.04 -13.04 2.49
C GLU A 54 -17.01 -11.96 2.82
N LEU A 55 -15.71 -12.30 2.77
CA LEU A 55 -14.63 -11.33 2.97
C LEU A 55 -14.66 -10.23 1.90
N ALA A 56 -14.94 -10.56 0.64
CA ALA A 56 -15.04 -9.54 -0.41
C ALA A 56 -16.17 -8.53 -0.15
N ASP A 57 -17.32 -9.00 0.31
CA ASP A 57 -18.45 -8.14 0.68
C ASP A 57 -18.16 -7.31 1.93
N LEU A 58 -17.54 -7.93 2.95
CA LEU A 58 -17.20 -7.28 4.20
C LEU A 58 -16.14 -6.17 4.02
N LEU A 59 -15.14 -6.44 3.18
CA LEU A 59 -13.94 -5.60 3.05
C LEU A 59 -14.04 -4.55 1.94
N GLY A 60 -14.92 -4.71 0.97
CA GLY A 60 -14.86 -3.90 -0.25
C GLY A 60 -15.04 -2.39 -0.04
N SER A 61 -15.67 -1.95 1.06
CA SER A 61 -15.75 -0.53 1.46
C SER A 61 -15.16 -0.25 2.84
N ALA A 62 -14.47 -1.21 3.45
CA ALA A 62 -13.94 -1.04 4.79
C ALA A 62 -12.79 -0.02 4.80
N SER A 63 -12.91 1.00 5.65
CA SER A 63 -11.84 1.93 5.97
C SER A 63 -10.79 1.25 6.86
N LEU A 64 -9.60 1.85 6.92
CA LEU A 64 -8.51 1.35 7.76
C LEU A 64 -8.92 1.18 9.24
N ALA A 65 -9.73 2.11 9.76
CA ALA A 65 -10.25 2.05 11.12
C ALA A 65 -11.22 0.87 11.32
N GLU A 66 -12.12 0.63 10.34
CA GLU A 66 -13.06 -0.48 10.40
C GLU A 66 -12.36 -1.85 10.32
N LEU A 67 -11.27 -1.95 9.55
CA LEU A 67 -10.45 -3.17 9.52
C LEU A 67 -9.88 -3.50 10.91
N GLY A 68 -9.36 -2.51 11.63
CA GLY A 68 -8.88 -2.68 13.01
C GLY A 68 -9.98 -3.18 13.96
N VAL A 69 -11.18 -2.60 13.84
CA VAL A 69 -12.36 -3.03 14.62
C VAL A 69 -12.76 -4.47 14.30
N LEU A 70 -12.79 -4.85 13.02
CA LEU A 70 -13.17 -6.19 12.60
C LEU A 70 -12.17 -7.25 13.08
N LEU A 71 -10.86 -6.95 13.03
CA LEU A 71 -9.80 -7.81 13.58
C LEU A 71 -9.93 -7.95 15.10
N ALA A 72 -10.12 -6.84 15.81
CA ALA A 72 -10.29 -6.85 17.27
C ALA A 72 -11.54 -7.63 17.71
N ALA A 73 -12.62 -7.58 16.91
CA ALA A 73 -13.85 -8.32 17.14
C ALA A 73 -13.79 -9.79 16.69
N GLY A 74 -12.67 -10.27 16.15
CA GLY A 74 -12.53 -11.64 15.65
C GLY A 74 -13.43 -11.96 14.44
N ARG A 75 -13.89 -10.95 13.71
CA ARG A 75 -14.75 -11.12 12.52
C ARG A 75 -13.96 -11.61 11.31
N LEU A 76 -12.67 -11.31 11.30
CA LEU A 76 -11.67 -11.90 10.42
C LEU A 76 -10.33 -11.99 11.14
N THR A 77 -9.42 -12.75 10.57
CA THR A 77 -8.02 -12.84 10.98
C THR A 77 -7.12 -11.97 10.10
N SER A 78 -5.91 -11.67 10.58
CA SER A 78 -4.85 -11.00 9.84
C SER A 78 -4.44 -11.82 8.61
N VAL A 79 -4.36 -13.14 8.76
CA VAL A 79 -4.12 -14.07 7.65
C VAL A 79 -5.20 -13.97 6.58
N GLU A 80 -6.48 -14.00 6.96
CA GLU A 80 -7.59 -13.84 6.02
C GLU A 80 -7.54 -12.48 5.30
N LEU A 81 -7.24 -11.40 6.03
CA LEU A 81 -7.10 -10.07 5.45
C LEU A 81 -5.93 -9.99 4.46
N THR A 82 -4.79 -10.58 4.81
CA THR A 82 -3.59 -10.61 3.96
C THR A 82 -3.85 -11.43 2.70
N LEU A 83 -4.44 -12.62 2.84
CA LEU A 83 -4.82 -13.47 1.71
C LEU A 83 -5.87 -12.80 0.81
N HIS A 84 -6.80 -12.02 1.38
CA HIS A 84 -7.75 -11.24 0.60
C HIS A 84 -7.01 -10.27 -0.35
N TYR A 85 -6.08 -9.48 0.16
CA TYR A 85 -5.31 -8.53 -0.66
C TYR A 85 -4.39 -9.25 -1.66
N LEU A 86 -3.68 -10.30 -1.26
CA LEU A 86 -2.86 -11.11 -2.17
C LEU A 86 -3.68 -11.72 -3.31
N GLY A 87 -4.88 -12.23 -3.00
CA GLY A 87 -5.80 -12.76 -4.01
C GLY A 87 -6.29 -11.69 -4.99
N ARG A 88 -6.49 -10.45 -4.52
CA ARG A 88 -6.81 -9.31 -5.39
C ARG A 88 -5.62 -8.90 -6.25
N ILE A 89 -4.41 -8.84 -5.70
CA ILE A 89 -3.19 -8.56 -6.46
C ILE A 89 -3.03 -9.59 -7.58
N ARG A 90 -3.15 -10.89 -7.27
CA ARG A 90 -3.09 -12.00 -8.24
C ARG A 90 -4.09 -11.85 -9.39
N ARG A 91 -5.25 -11.24 -9.11
CA ARG A 91 -6.33 -11.10 -10.08
C ARG A 91 -6.23 -9.84 -10.94
N PHE A 92 -5.72 -8.74 -10.40
CA PHE A 92 -5.87 -7.41 -11.02
C PHE A 92 -4.54 -6.71 -11.32
N ASP A 93 -3.44 -7.06 -10.65
CA ASP A 93 -2.21 -6.26 -10.72
C ASP A 93 -1.41 -6.47 -12.02
N ASP A 94 -1.60 -7.57 -12.74
CA ASP A 94 -0.98 -7.73 -14.07
C ASP A 94 -1.42 -6.64 -15.05
N GLU A 95 -2.63 -6.13 -14.86
CA GLU A 95 -3.21 -5.04 -15.65
C GLU A 95 -2.88 -3.66 -15.08
N LEU A 96 -2.82 -3.54 -13.75
CA LEU A 96 -2.60 -2.27 -13.06
C LEU A 96 -1.13 -1.91 -12.88
N GLY A 97 -0.24 -2.87 -12.70
CA GLY A 97 1.19 -2.66 -12.51
C GLY A 97 1.56 -1.87 -11.26
N ALA A 98 0.76 -1.97 -10.19
CA ALA A 98 0.90 -1.16 -8.99
C ALA A 98 1.89 -1.77 -7.99
N ILE A 99 2.00 -3.10 -7.94
CA ILE A 99 2.94 -3.81 -7.06
C ILE A 99 4.19 -4.18 -7.86
N ILE A 100 5.39 -3.86 -7.36
CA ILE A 100 6.65 -4.26 -8.00
C ILE A 100 7.23 -5.54 -7.39
N GLU A 101 7.00 -5.80 -6.10
CA GLU A 101 7.48 -7.00 -5.41
C GLU A 101 6.55 -7.37 -4.25
N LEU A 102 6.36 -8.67 -3.98
CA LEU A 102 5.61 -9.16 -2.81
C LEU A 102 6.57 -9.54 -1.70
N ASN A 103 6.19 -9.28 -0.45
CA ASN A 103 6.95 -9.77 0.70
C ASN A 103 6.64 -11.26 0.92
N PRO A 104 7.58 -12.20 0.69
CA PRO A 104 7.32 -13.62 0.92
C PRO A 104 7.01 -13.95 2.39
N GLN A 105 7.31 -13.04 3.32
CA GLN A 105 7.03 -13.21 4.75
C GLN A 105 5.67 -12.62 5.18
N ALA A 106 4.88 -12.02 4.27
CA ALA A 106 3.64 -11.34 4.62
C ALA A 106 2.67 -12.23 5.41
N LEU A 107 2.54 -13.52 5.06
CA LEU A 107 1.69 -14.45 5.83
C LEU A 107 2.25 -14.78 7.20
N ALA A 108 3.57 -14.96 7.33
CA ALA A 108 4.19 -15.23 8.63
C ALA A 108 4.03 -14.03 9.58
N GLU A 109 4.15 -12.80 9.06
CA GLU A 109 3.87 -11.58 9.81
C GLU A 109 2.41 -11.49 10.24
N ALA A 110 1.49 -11.89 9.35
CA ALA A 110 0.07 -11.92 9.63
C ALA A 110 -0.30 -12.95 10.71
N GLU A 111 0.25 -14.16 10.63
CA GLU A 111 0.11 -15.22 11.63
C GLU A 111 0.63 -14.77 12.99
N ALA A 112 1.78 -14.07 13.03
CA ALA A 112 2.32 -13.53 14.27
C ALA A 112 1.37 -12.50 14.91
N ALA A 113 0.69 -11.67 14.11
CA ALA A 113 -0.32 -10.75 14.61
C ALA A 113 -1.55 -11.48 15.17
N ASP A 114 -2.01 -12.54 14.50
CA ASP A 114 -3.13 -13.36 14.99
C ASP A 114 -2.78 -14.06 16.31
N GLN A 115 -1.56 -14.60 16.43
CA GLN A 115 -1.06 -15.20 17.67
C GLN A 115 -0.95 -14.18 18.82
N ARG A 116 -0.44 -12.97 18.54
CA ARG A 116 -0.41 -11.87 19.52
C ARG A 116 -1.82 -11.52 19.99
N ARG A 117 -2.78 -11.40 19.07
CA ARG A 117 -4.17 -11.08 19.38
C ARG A 117 -4.84 -12.16 20.22
N ALA A 118 -4.67 -13.44 19.85
CA ALA A 118 -5.18 -14.57 20.63
C ALA A 118 -4.60 -14.63 22.06
N ALA A 119 -3.36 -14.19 22.23
CA ALA A 119 -2.70 -14.09 23.53
C ALA A 119 -3.03 -12.79 24.31
N GLY A 120 -3.90 -11.92 23.81
CA GLY A 120 -4.22 -10.64 24.44
C GLY A 120 -3.07 -9.61 24.42
N ARG A 121 -2.10 -9.77 23.50
CA ARG A 121 -0.90 -8.94 23.36
C ARG A 121 -0.92 -8.10 22.08
N GLN A 122 -2.08 -7.58 21.72
CA GLN A 122 -2.25 -6.74 20.53
C GLN A 122 -1.40 -5.46 20.64
N LEU A 123 -0.67 -5.10 19.58
CA LEU A 123 0.27 -3.96 19.56
C LEU A 123 -0.41 -2.60 19.33
N GLY A 124 -1.64 -2.59 18.80
CA GLY A 124 -2.41 -1.38 18.56
C GLY A 124 -3.57 -1.59 17.61
N ALA A 125 -4.24 -0.50 17.24
CA ALA A 125 -5.43 -0.53 16.38
C ALA A 125 -5.16 -1.05 14.96
N LEU A 126 -3.89 -1.03 14.50
CA LEU A 126 -3.47 -1.48 13.18
C LEU A 126 -2.74 -2.83 13.18
N ASP A 127 -2.67 -3.51 14.33
CA ASP A 127 -1.94 -4.78 14.45
C ASP A 127 -2.59 -5.87 13.57
N GLY A 128 -1.82 -6.38 12.61
CA GLY A 128 -2.24 -7.35 11.59
C GLY A 128 -2.80 -6.74 10.30
N ILE A 129 -2.74 -5.41 10.12
CA ILE A 129 -3.22 -4.80 8.87
C ILE A 129 -2.11 -4.76 7.81
N PRO A 130 -2.37 -5.24 6.57
CA PRO A 130 -1.41 -5.19 5.48
C PRO A 130 -1.20 -3.78 4.90
N VAL A 131 0.05 -3.35 4.83
CA VAL A 131 0.49 -2.08 4.23
C VAL A 131 1.48 -2.31 3.10
N ALA A 132 1.36 -1.54 2.02
CA ALA A 132 2.30 -1.57 0.90
C ALA A 132 3.25 -0.37 0.95
N LEU A 133 4.51 -0.56 0.58
CA LEU A 133 5.56 0.46 0.70
C LEU A 133 6.10 0.85 -0.67
N LYS A 134 6.27 2.14 -0.95
CA LYS A 134 6.95 2.56 -2.18
C LYS A 134 8.36 1.97 -2.27
N ASP A 135 8.76 1.55 -3.47
CA ASP A 135 10.02 0.81 -3.69
C ASP A 135 11.32 1.63 -3.52
N ASN A 136 11.21 2.91 -3.15
CA ASN A 136 12.35 3.71 -2.70
C ASN A 136 12.49 3.72 -1.16
N ILE A 137 11.70 2.93 -0.44
CA ILE A 137 11.73 2.79 1.02
C ILE A 137 12.47 1.50 1.36
N GLU A 138 13.52 1.61 2.17
CA GLU A 138 14.32 0.47 2.61
C GLU A 138 13.54 -0.49 3.49
N THR A 139 13.76 -1.77 3.27
CA THR A 139 13.20 -2.87 4.04
C THR A 139 14.34 -3.86 4.31
N ALA A 140 14.37 -4.46 5.49
CA ALA A 140 15.27 -5.57 5.77
C ALA A 140 15.02 -6.71 4.77
N PRO A 141 15.99 -7.62 4.57
CA PRO A 141 15.83 -8.74 3.65
C PRO A 141 14.55 -9.54 3.96
N PRO A 142 13.88 -10.11 2.93
CA PRO A 142 14.42 -10.38 1.60
C PRO A 142 14.00 -9.39 0.50
N LEU A 143 13.25 -8.34 0.84
CA LEU A 143 12.71 -7.40 -0.15
C LEU A 143 13.80 -6.49 -0.74
N HIS A 144 13.67 -6.17 -2.02
CA HIS A 144 14.54 -5.21 -2.68
C HIS A 144 14.07 -3.78 -2.42
N THR A 145 15.00 -2.83 -2.58
CA THR A 145 14.72 -1.40 -2.61
C THR A 145 15.39 -0.82 -3.82
N THR A 146 14.64 -0.71 -4.93
CA THR A 146 15.24 -0.45 -6.25
C THR A 146 14.94 0.93 -6.80
N ALA A 147 14.00 1.66 -6.19
CA ALA A 147 13.40 2.86 -6.77
C ALA A 147 12.98 2.68 -8.24
N GLY A 148 12.58 1.45 -8.61
CA GLY A 148 12.20 1.04 -9.96
C GLY A 148 13.35 0.98 -10.98
N ALA A 149 14.61 1.25 -10.58
CA ALA A 149 15.73 1.44 -11.48
C ALA A 149 16.50 0.14 -11.74
N ALA A 150 16.80 -0.15 -13.01
CA ALA A 150 17.57 -1.34 -13.39
C ALA A 150 18.95 -1.44 -12.70
N ALA A 151 19.59 -0.28 -12.44
CA ALA A 151 20.88 -0.21 -11.74
C ALA A 151 20.81 -0.73 -10.29
N LEU A 152 19.63 -0.73 -9.69
CA LEU A 152 19.38 -1.16 -8.31
C LEU A 152 18.57 -2.46 -8.25
N ALA A 153 18.45 -3.20 -9.35
CA ALA A 153 17.57 -4.38 -9.43
C ALA A 153 17.88 -5.45 -8.38
N ASN A 154 19.13 -5.57 -7.96
CA ASN A 154 19.56 -6.53 -6.94
C ASN A 154 19.91 -5.86 -5.61
N ASN A 155 19.49 -4.60 -5.41
CA ASN A 155 19.74 -3.89 -4.16
C ASN A 155 18.81 -4.41 -3.06
N VAL A 156 19.38 -5.20 -2.16
CA VAL A 156 18.75 -5.64 -0.91
C VAL A 156 19.47 -4.92 0.23
N THR A 157 18.71 -4.23 1.06
CA THR A 157 19.25 -3.46 2.18
C THR A 157 19.35 -4.30 3.44
N GLU A 158 20.27 -3.94 4.35
CA GLU A 158 20.54 -4.74 5.56
C GLU A 158 19.50 -4.51 6.67
N ALA A 159 18.78 -3.40 6.64
CA ALA A 159 17.85 -2.98 7.68
C ALA A 159 16.58 -2.36 7.10
N ASP A 160 15.54 -2.33 7.94
CA ASP A 160 14.34 -1.55 7.70
C ASP A 160 14.64 -0.06 7.80
N ALA A 161 14.02 0.75 6.93
CA ALA A 161 13.93 2.18 7.15
C ALA A 161 13.28 2.46 8.52
N ALA A 162 13.56 3.62 9.11
CA ALA A 162 13.02 3.98 10.42
C ALA A 162 11.48 3.90 10.45
N ILE A 163 10.83 4.33 9.37
CA ILE A 163 9.38 4.25 9.22
C ILE A 163 8.88 2.81 9.16
N VAL A 164 9.63 1.90 8.53
CA VAL A 164 9.22 0.49 8.40
C VAL A 164 9.33 -0.20 9.76
N SER A 165 10.41 0.10 10.50
CA SER A 165 10.55 -0.35 11.88
C SER A 165 9.38 0.12 12.76
N ALA A 166 8.96 1.39 12.63
CA ALA A 166 7.80 1.93 13.36
C ALA A 166 6.48 1.22 12.99
N LEU A 167 6.25 0.99 11.69
CA LEU A 167 5.06 0.26 11.23
C LEU A 167 5.02 -1.17 11.76
N ARG A 168 6.15 -1.89 11.74
CA ARG A 168 6.26 -3.24 12.30
C ARG A 168 6.07 -3.24 13.82
N ALA A 169 6.61 -2.25 14.53
CA ALA A 169 6.39 -2.08 15.96
C ALA A 169 4.92 -1.81 16.31
N ALA A 170 4.18 -1.14 15.43
CA ALA A 170 2.73 -0.99 15.52
C ALA A 170 1.94 -2.24 15.07
N GLY A 171 2.63 -3.30 14.65
CA GLY A 171 2.06 -4.59 14.28
C GLY A 171 1.56 -4.70 12.84
N LEU A 172 1.84 -3.71 11.98
CA LEU A 172 1.44 -3.80 10.57
C LEU A 172 2.22 -4.89 9.83
N VAL A 173 1.56 -5.49 8.85
CA VAL A 173 2.12 -6.51 7.97
C VAL A 173 2.63 -5.82 6.70
N VAL A 174 3.91 -5.98 6.37
CA VAL A 174 4.46 -5.45 5.12
C VAL A 174 4.04 -6.38 3.99
N LEU A 175 3.12 -5.91 3.14
CA LEU A 175 2.58 -6.71 2.04
C LEU A 175 3.59 -6.86 0.88
N GLY A 176 4.38 -5.82 0.63
CA GLY A 176 5.31 -5.75 -0.48
C GLY A 176 5.64 -4.32 -0.89
N LYS A 177 6.27 -4.19 -2.05
CA LYS A 177 6.75 -2.94 -2.62
C LYS A 177 5.83 -2.48 -3.76
N THR A 178 5.52 -1.20 -3.83
CA THR A 178 4.73 -0.59 -4.92
C THR A 178 5.64 0.03 -5.97
N ASN A 179 5.20 -0.05 -7.23
CA ASN A 179 5.86 0.60 -8.35
C ASN A 179 5.78 2.14 -8.23
N LEU A 180 6.65 2.83 -8.94
CA LEU A 180 6.80 4.29 -8.91
C LEU A 180 7.24 4.81 -10.28
N SER A 181 7.20 6.14 -10.45
CA SER A 181 8.07 6.77 -11.46
C SER A 181 9.52 6.55 -11.06
N GLU A 182 10.33 5.98 -11.95
CA GLU A 182 11.72 5.59 -11.68
C GLU A 182 12.55 6.70 -11.03
N LEU A 183 13.34 6.31 -10.02
CA LEU A 183 14.15 7.24 -9.20
C LEU A 183 13.31 8.43 -8.68
N ALA A 184 12.09 8.14 -8.22
CA ALA A 184 11.12 9.12 -7.76
C ALA A 184 10.77 10.22 -8.80
N GLY A 185 10.93 9.94 -10.09
CA GLY A 185 10.69 10.89 -11.19
C GLY A 185 11.93 11.62 -11.69
N ALA A 186 13.13 11.26 -11.22
CA ALA A 186 14.38 11.87 -11.66
C ALA A 186 14.78 11.44 -13.09
N SER A 187 14.56 10.17 -13.46
CA SER A 187 14.98 9.63 -14.77
C SER A 187 13.87 9.63 -15.81
N CYS A 188 12.60 9.47 -15.41
CA CYS A 188 11.46 9.36 -16.32
C CYS A 188 10.41 10.43 -16.04
N LYS A 189 10.04 11.20 -17.07
CA LYS A 189 8.96 12.21 -17.00
C LYS A 189 7.56 11.62 -17.15
N VAL A 190 7.44 10.35 -17.54
CA VAL A 190 6.14 9.67 -17.65
C VAL A 190 5.74 9.14 -16.27
N PRO A 191 4.65 9.63 -15.66
CA PRO A 191 4.27 9.19 -14.32
C PRO A 191 3.94 7.69 -14.26
N GLY A 192 4.46 7.00 -13.25
CA GLY A 192 4.17 5.60 -12.97
C GLY A 192 4.92 4.59 -13.85
N VAL A 193 5.95 5.02 -14.58
CA VAL A 193 6.80 4.14 -15.38
C VAL A 193 8.16 3.96 -14.72
N SER A 194 8.59 2.70 -14.60
CA SER A 194 9.95 2.35 -14.23
C SER A 194 10.51 1.18 -15.04
N ALA A 195 11.83 1.07 -15.14
CA ALA A 195 12.48 -0.02 -15.86
C ALA A 195 12.12 -1.39 -15.27
N LEU A 196 12.00 -1.49 -13.95
CA LEU A 196 11.75 -2.77 -13.29
C LEU A 196 10.26 -3.10 -13.14
N GLY A 197 9.43 -2.12 -12.80
CA GLY A 197 8.00 -2.32 -12.56
C GLY A 197 7.13 -2.15 -13.81
N GLY A 198 7.71 -1.63 -14.89
CA GLY A 198 6.97 -1.30 -16.10
C GLY A 198 6.02 -0.13 -15.87
N ALA A 199 4.90 -0.09 -16.61
CA ALA A 199 3.92 0.98 -16.49
C ALA A 199 2.80 0.63 -15.48
N THR A 200 2.57 1.55 -14.55
CA THR A 200 1.40 1.58 -13.65
C THR A 200 0.21 2.22 -14.39
N ARG A 201 -1.00 1.69 -14.22
CA ARG A 201 -2.23 2.19 -14.84
C ARG A 201 -3.22 2.67 -13.79
N ASN A 202 -3.91 3.76 -14.11
CA ASN A 202 -4.97 4.29 -13.27
C ASN A 202 -6.18 3.33 -13.27
N PRO A 203 -6.72 2.94 -12.09
CA PRO A 203 -7.79 1.94 -12.00
C PRO A 203 -9.14 2.45 -12.50
N TYR A 204 -9.31 3.75 -12.73
CA TYR A 204 -10.51 4.33 -13.32
C TYR A 204 -10.50 4.34 -14.86
N GLY A 205 -9.38 3.96 -15.49
CA GLY A 205 -9.26 3.88 -16.94
C GLY A 205 -7.83 4.06 -17.43
N ALA A 206 -7.42 3.26 -18.41
CA ALA A 206 -6.05 3.27 -18.94
C ALA A 206 -5.63 4.60 -19.61
N THR A 207 -6.59 5.47 -19.96
CA THR A 207 -6.32 6.81 -20.52
C THR A 207 -5.98 7.83 -19.45
N PHE A 208 -6.30 7.57 -18.19
CA PHE A 208 -5.98 8.48 -17.09
C PHE A 208 -4.56 8.20 -16.59
N SER A 209 -3.82 9.28 -16.34
CA SER A 209 -2.53 9.17 -15.68
C SER A 209 -2.72 8.63 -14.25
N PRO A 210 -1.86 7.74 -13.76
CA PRO A 210 -1.85 7.36 -12.34
C PRO A 210 -1.24 8.47 -11.46
N GLY A 211 -0.76 9.58 -12.04
CA GLY A 211 0.08 10.55 -11.33
C GLY A 211 1.41 9.91 -10.92
N GLY A 212 2.20 10.61 -10.10
CA GLY A 212 3.47 10.08 -9.61
C GLY A 212 4.24 11.10 -8.78
N SER A 213 5.36 10.72 -8.17
CA SER A 213 6.03 9.42 -8.35
C SER A 213 5.51 8.26 -7.50
N SER A 214 4.68 8.46 -6.48
CA SER A 214 4.09 7.37 -5.67
C SER A 214 2.88 6.71 -6.37
N SER A 215 3.03 6.39 -7.65
CA SER A 215 1.96 5.93 -8.54
C SER A 215 1.37 4.59 -8.09
N GLY A 216 2.21 3.58 -7.84
CA GLY A 216 1.75 2.26 -7.40
C GLY A 216 1.10 2.32 -6.02
N SER A 217 1.61 3.13 -5.09
CA SER A 217 1.00 3.34 -3.78
C SER A 217 -0.45 3.85 -3.89
N ALA A 218 -0.68 4.86 -4.72
CA ALA A 218 -2.03 5.39 -4.95
C ALA A 218 -2.96 4.39 -5.64
N VAL A 219 -2.48 3.74 -6.70
CA VAL A 219 -3.26 2.75 -7.45
C VAL A 219 -3.59 1.53 -6.58
N ALA A 220 -2.66 1.04 -5.77
CA ALA A 220 -2.88 -0.09 -4.88
C ALA A 220 -4.00 0.20 -3.86
N VAL A 221 -4.01 1.40 -3.25
CA VAL A 221 -5.08 1.80 -2.32
C VAL A 221 -6.42 2.02 -3.05
N ALA A 222 -6.39 2.62 -4.23
CA ALA A 222 -7.60 2.91 -5.01
C ALA A 222 -8.30 1.63 -5.50
N ALA A 223 -7.51 0.68 -6.02
CA ALA A 223 -7.98 -0.61 -6.51
C ALA A 223 -8.22 -1.65 -5.40
N GLY A 224 -7.93 -1.32 -4.14
CA GLY A 224 -8.07 -2.23 -3.00
C GLY A 224 -7.12 -3.42 -3.08
N LEU A 225 -5.88 -3.19 -3.50
CA LEU A 225 -4.79 -4.18 -3.51
C LEU A 225 -4.03 -4.19 -2.18
N CYS A 226 -4.20 -3.17 -1.35
CA CYS A 226 -3.74 -3.10 0.03
C CYS A 226 -4.73 -2.28 0.87
N ALA A 227 -4.64 -2.38 2.21
CA ALA A 227 -5.48 -1.59 3.11
C ALA A 227 -5.05 -0.11 3.15
N ALA A 228 -3.74 0.10 3.12
CA ALA A 228 -3.11 1.41 3.04
C ALA A 228 -1.72 1.27 2.41
N SER A 229 -1.11 2.39 2.07
CA SER A 229 0.28 2.40 1.59
C SER A 229 1.05 3.60 2.11
N VAL A 230 2.37 3.51 1.98
CA VAL A 230 3.29 4.62 2.24
C VAL A 230 3.95 5.02 0.94
N GLY A 231 4.04 6.34 0.72
CA GLY A 231 4.75 6.93 -0.41
C GLY A 231 5.74 7.99 0.05
N THR A 232 6.35 8.66 -0.92
CA THR A 232 7.28 9.76 -0.67
C THR A 232 6.97 10.93 -1.58
N GLU A 233 7.23 12.14 -1.08
CA GLU A 233 7.07 13.37 -1.82
C GLU A 233 8.24 14.33 -1.65
N THR A 234 8.83 14.70 -2.78
CA THR A 234 9.68 15.89 -2.93
C THR A 234 8.83 17.10 -3.34
N SER A 235 8.02 16.92 -4.38
CA SER A 235 7.03 17.88 -4.86
C SER A 235 5.90 17.15 -5.57
N GLY A 236 4.69 17.19 -5.03
CA GLY A 236 3.48 16.56 -5.60
C GLY A 236 3.42 15.03 -5.58
N SER A 237 4.51 14.33 -5.26
CA SER A 237 4.63 12.88 -5.44
C SER A 237 3.82 11.98 -4.49
N LEU A 238 3.12 12.55 -3.50
CA LEU A 238 2.05 11.92 -2.70
C LEU A 238 0.70 12.49 -3.13
N ILE A 239 0.53 13.83 -3.08
CA ILE A 239 -0.78 14.47 -3.24
C ILE A 239 -1.31 14.39 -4.67
N ALA A 240 -0.45 14.46 -5.69
CA ALA A 240 -0.85 14.35 -7.09
C ALA A 240 -1.33 12.93 -7.43
N PRO A 241 -0.56 11.84 -7.21
CA PRO A 241 -1.08 10.51 -7.47
C PRO A 241 -2.31 10.19 -6.59
N ALA A 242 -2.41 10.73 -5.36
CA ALA A 242 -3.62 10.57 -4.56
C ALA A 242 -4.87 11.16 -5.23
N ALA A 243 -4.76 12.43 -5.69
CA ALA A 243 -5.84 13.13 -6.38
C ALA A 243 -6.26 12.44 -7.68
N PHE A 244 -5.30 11.94 -8.47
CA PHE A 244 -5.56 11.30 -9.75
C PHE A 244 -6.25 9.93 -9.60
N ASN A 245 -6.09 9.26 -8.45
CA ASN A 245 -6.66 7.94 -8.18
C ASN A 245 -7.76 7.98 -7.10
N GLY A 246 -8.28 9.16 -6.74
CA GLY A 246 -9.40 9.28 -5.80
C GLY A 246 -9.14 8.67 -4.42
N VAL A 247 -7.92 8.83 -3.89
CA VAL A 247 -7.54 8.41 -2.53
C VAL A 247 -7.02 9.60 -1.74
N VAL A 248 -6.88 9.42 -0.43
CA VAL A 248 -6.37 10.46 0.47
C VAL A 248 -4.88 10.22 0.72
N ALA A 249 -4.08 11.27 0.64
CA ALA A 249 -2.70 11.28 1.08
C ALA A 249 -2.39 12.53 1.88
N LEU A 250 -1.38 12.43 2.73
CA LEU A 250 -0.84 13.57 3.45
C LEU A 250 0.66 13.67 3.16
N LYS A 251 1.09 14.81 2.64
CA LYS A 251 2.48 15.23 2.73
C LYS A 251 2.67 15.91 4.08
N PRO A 252 3.34 15.29 5.06
CA PRO A 252 3.52 15.91 6.37
C PRO A 252 4.41 17.17 6.29
N SER A 253 4.48 17.90 7.40
CA SER A 253 5.52 18.90 7.62
C SER A 253 6.89 18.23 7.54
N PHE A 254 7.86 18.94 6.96
CA PHE A 254 9.23 18.46 6.84
C PHE A 254 9.79 18.09 8.23
N GLY A 255 10.40 16.91 8.34
CA GLY A 255 10.97 16.39 9.59
C GLY A 255 9.99 15.75 10.57
N LEU A 256 8.66 15.80 10.34
CA LEU A 256 7.70 15.13 11.21
C LEU A 256 7.87 13.60 11.18
N VAL A 257 8.07 13.05 9.98
CA VAL A 257 8.40 11.65 9.76
C VAL A 257 9.84 11.59 9.26
N GLY A 258 10.69 10.82 9.93
CA GLY A 258 12.07 10.64 9.53
C GLY A 258 12.19 9.99 8.14
N ASP A 259 13.18 10.44 7.36
CA ASP A 259 13.48 9.96 5.99
C ASP A 259 14.69 9.02 5.93
N ALA A 260 15.16 8.53 7.08
CA ALA A 260 16.25 7.56 7.16
C ALA A 260 15.85 6.22 6.50
N GLY A 261 16.70 5.72 5.60
CA GLY A 261 16.42 4.52 4.81
C GLY A 261 15.48 4.79 3.63
N ILE A 262 15.52 5.99 3.04
CA ILE A 262 14.77 6.34 1.83
C ILE A 262 15.77 6.71 0.74
N ILE A 263 15.66 6.12 -0.45
CA ILE A 263 16.43 6.59 -1.61
C ILE A 263 15.96 8.01 -1.93
N PRO A 264 16.82 9.04 -1.75
CA PRO A 264 16.40 10.43 -1.76
C PRO A 264 16.30 10.98 -3.19
N LEU A 265 15.61 12.11 -3.33
CA LEU A 265 15.64 12.96 -4.52
C LEU A 265 16.18 14.36 -4.17
N VAL A 266 15.52 15.08 -3.26
CA VAL A 266 15.99 16.37 -2.73
C VAL A 266 15.76 16.41 -1.22
N ARG A 267 16.83 16.12 -0.46
CA ARG A 267 16.81 15.87 1.00
C ARG A 267 16.10 16.93 1.84
N PHE A 268 16.12 18.21 1.46
CA PHE A 268 15.47 19.28 2.22
C PHE A 268 13.98 19.49 1.88
N GLN A 269 13.45 18.71 0.94
CA GLN A 269 12.03 18.70 0.54
C GLN A 269 11.39 17.33 0.75
N ASP A 270 12.18 16.26 0.70
CA ASP A 270 11.71 14.89 0.79
C ASP A 270 10.94 14.65 2.10
N CYS A 271 9.72 14.16 1.95
CA CYS A 271 8.82 13.77 3.02
C CYS A 271 8.33 12.34 2.76
N VAL A 272 8.19 11.53 3.80
CA VAL A 272 7.53 10.22 3.74
C VAL A 272 6.11 10.39 4.26
N GLY A 273 5.11 9.84 3.57
CA GLY A 273 3.72 10.10 3.93
C GLY A 273 2.74 8.95 3.68
N PRO A 274 1.66 8.88 4.47
CA PRO A 274 0.62 7.85 4.35
C PRO A 274 -0.35 8.11 3.20
N MET A 275 -0.89 7.02 2.64
CA MET A 275 -2.00 7.02 1.69
C MET A 275 -3.06 6.00 2.11
N ALA A 276 -4.32 6.40 2.16
CA ALA A 276 -5.44 5.54 2.51
C ALA A 276 -6.74 5.99 1.81
N THR A 277 -7.82 5.25 2.01
CA THR A 277 -9.13 5.53 1.40
C THR A 277 -9.90 6.65 2.11
N SER A 278 -9.44 7.09 3.28
CA SER A 278 -10.13 8.07 4.12
C SER A 278 -9.14 8.87 4.97
N VAL A 279 -9.54 10.09 5.36
CA VAL A 279 -8.74 10.96 6.23
C VAL A 279 -8.44 10.31 7.60
N PRO A 280 -9.41 9.67 8.29
CA PRO A 280 -9.09 8.95 9.52
C PRO A 280 -8.07 7.83 9.33
N GLY A 281 -8.11 7.12 8.19
CA GLY A 281 -7.10 6.11 7.86
C GLY A 281 -5.71 6.70 7.65
N VAL A 282 -5.61 7.85 6.98
CA VAL A 282 -4.35 8.60 6.83
C VAL A 282 -3.80 9.04 8.19
N ALA A 283 -4.65 9.53 9.10
CA ALA A 283 -4.23 9.93 10.44
C ALA A 283 -3.74 8.73 11.29
N LEU A 284 -4.46 7.60 11.26
CA LEU A 284 -4.04 6.37 11.93
C LEU A 284 -2.69 5.86 11.42
N LEU A 285 -2.49 5.88 10.11
CA LEU A 285 -1.23 5.44 9.52
C LEU A 285 -0.08 6.43 9.84
N LEU A 286 -0.35 7.74 9.84
CA LEU A 286 0.64 8.73 10.25
C LEU A 286 1.11 8.49 11.69
N ALA A 287 0.16 8.28 12.61
CA ALA A 287 0.46 7.97 14.00
C ALA A 287 1.34 6.71 14.14
N ALA A 288 1.04 5.65 13.38
CA ALA A 288 1.89 4.46 13.34
C ALA A 288 3.29 4.74 12.79
N MET A 289 3.42 5.59 11.75
CA MET A 289 4.70 6.00 11.17
C MET A 289 5.56 6.83 12.14
N THR A 290 4.93 7.59 13.05
CA THR A 290 5.61 8.38 14.08
C THR A 290 5.81 7.61 15.39
N GLY A 291 5.28 6.39 15.51
CA GLY A 291 5.30 5.63 16.76
C GLY A 291 4.45 6.25 17.87
N THR A 292 3.39 6.98 17.51
CA THR A 292 2.50 7.69 18.44
C THR A 292 1.04 7.25 18.24
N THR A 293 0.12 7.90 18.93
CA THR A 293 -1.33 7.84 18.68
C THR A 293 -1.81 9.06 17.88
N VAL A 294 -3.04 8.99 17.35
CA VAL A 294 -3.67 10.12 16.65
C VAL A 294 -3.82 11.35 17.56
N ALA A 295 -4.09 11.13 18.85
CA ALA A 295 -4.23 12.22 19.83
C ALA A 295 -2.89 12.91 20.17
N GLU A 296 -1.78 12.21 19.97
CA GLU A 296 -0.41 12.71 20.23
C GLU A 296 0.23 13.32 18.98
N LEU A 297 -0.42 13.24 17.81
CA LEU A 297 0.07 13.92 16.63
C LEU A 297 0.13 15.43 16.88
N PRO A 298 1.21 16.11 16.48
CA PRO A 298 1.39 17.51 16.80
C PRO A 298 0.27 18.34 16.16
N THR A 299 -0.51 18.98 17.01
CA THR A 299 -1.41 20.05 16.62
C THR A 299 -0.60 21.33 16.60
N LEU A 300 -0.36 21.92 15.42
CA LEU A 300 0.03 23.32 15.39
C LEU A 300 -1.20 24.11 15.87
N ALA A 301 -1.09 24.73 17.04
CA ALA A 301 -1.94 25.86 17.36
C ALA A 301 -1.67 26.92 16.29
N LEU A 302 -2.69 27.33 15.56
CA LEU A 302 -2.61 28.45 14.62
C LEU A 302 -2.58 29.78 15.40
N ASP A 303 -1.82 29.85 16.48
CA ASP A 303 -1.68 31.04 17.28
C ASP A 303 -0.90 32.07 16.44
N GLY A 304 -1.63 32.91 15.71
CA GLY A 304 -1.08 33.97 14.86
C GLY A 304 -1.43 33.92 13.36
N VAL A 305 -2.46 33.16 12.94
CA VAL A 305 -3.14 33.36 11.64
C VAL A 305 -4.52 33.98 11.87
#